data_AF-A0A835KVZ0-F1
#
_entry.id   AF-A0A835KVZ0-F1
#
_cell.length_a   1.000
_cell.length_b   1.000
_cell.length_c   1.000
_cell.angle_alpha   90.00
_cell.angle_beta   90.00
_cell.angle_gamma   90.00
#
_symmetry.space_group_name_H-M   'P 1'
#
loop_
_entity.id
_entity.type
_entity.pdbx_description
1 polymer ?
#
loop_
_entity_poly.entity_id
_entity_poly.type
_entity_poly.pdbx_seq_one_letter_code
_entity_poly.pdbx_strand_id
1 'polypeptide(L)'
;MAATCQGNEINIQSLYLHHTCLGPNANQSSVVDGKLAANNCTVFDGPGTDAKLVARAQGLHIDAGNWHNSFSLVFENGRYSGSTLQVMGIVVERGEWAIIGGTGQFAMATGVIYKRFHVQNSDGNVMELTIKGFCPLLKSSPIDLGPSEIVKEISGTFGTFDGATVLRSFKLVTNTRTFGPWAEETGTPCRVPVQSGSGIVGFFARAGKYLDAIGVHVTQV
;
A
#
# COMPACT_ATOMS: atom_id res chain seq x y z
N MET A 1 1.72 0.52 14.39
CA MET A 1 0.71 0.80 13.35
C MET A 1 0.39 -0.45 12.58
N ALA A 2 -0.89 -0.84 12.54
CA ALA A 2 -1.37 -1.90 11.67
C ALA A 2 -1.97 -1.25 10.42
N ALA A 3 -1.27 -1.37 9.29
CA ALA A 3 -1.80 -1.01 7.98
C ALA A 3 -2.32 -2.28 7.30
N THR A 4 -3.63 -2.49 7.34
CA THR A 4 -4.32 -3.56 6.62
C THR A 4 -4.68 -3.08 5.22
N CYS A 5 -3.87 -3.44 4.21
CA CYS A 5 -4.38 -3.56 2.85
C CYS A 5 -5.21 -4.85 2.78
N GLN A 6 -6.51 -4.77 3.07
CA GLN A 6 -7.47 -5.80 2.68
C GLN A 6 -7.95 -5.47 1.27
N GLY A 7 -7.63 -6.31 0.29
CA GLY A 7 -7.99 -6.03 -1.10
C GLY A 7 -7.28 -4.79 -1.67
N ASN A 8 -7.63 -4.43 -2.90
CA ASN A 8 -7.06 -3.32 -3.67
C ASN A 8 -7.24 -1.92 -3.03
N GLU A 9 -7.66 -1.82 -1.77
CA GLU A 9 -7.98 -0.58 -1.07
C GLU A 9 -6.79 -0.07 -0.25
N ILE A 10 -6.55 1.24 -0.37
CA ILE A 10 -5.59 2.00 0.43
C ILE A 10 -6.39 2.74 1.50
N ASN A 11 -6.08 2.51 2.77
CA ASN A 11 -6.64 3.26 3.89
C ASN A 11 -5.53 3.51 4.92
N ILE A 12 -4.91 4.68 4.85
CA ILE A 12 -3.85 5.11 5.79
C ILE A 12 -4.35 6.38 6.49
N GLN A 13 -4.34 6.37 7.82
CA GLN A 13 -4.90 7.45 8.63
C GLN A 13 -3.86 7.94 9.62
N SER A 14 -4.13 9.10 10.23
CA SER A 14 -3.28 9.67 11.28
C SER A 14 -1.83 9.89 10.85
N LEU A 15 -1.64 10.35 9.61
CA LEU A 15 -0.34 10.86 9.15
C LEU A 15 -0.25 12.36 9.39
N TYR A 16 0.93 12.86 9.71
CA TYR A 16 1.13 14.27 10.06
C TYR A 16 2.20 14.87 9.17
N LEU A 17 1.79 15.74 8.23
CA LEU A 17 2.68 16.45 7.32
C LEU A 17 3.13 17.76 7.96
N HIS A 18 4.44 17.90 8.15
CA HIS A 18 5.06 19.09 8.70
C HIS A 18 5.53 19.98 7.55
N HIS A 19 4.83 21.08 7.35
CA HIS A 19 5.18 22.10 6.38
C HIS A 19 5.89 23.23 7.12
N THR A 20 7.20 23.35 6.93
CA THR A 20 8.05 24.32 7.63
C THR A 20 8.60 25.31 6.60
N CYS A 21 7.97 26.48 6.53
CA CYS A 21 8.27 27.50 5.52
C CYS A 21 9.44 28.40 5.93
N LEU A 22 9.73 28.52 7.22
CA LEU A 22 10.63 29.53 7.78
C LEU A 22 11.65 28.92 8.74
N GLY A 23 12.72 29.66 9.01
CA GLY A 23 13.74 29.29 9.99
C GLY A 23 14.79 28.29 9.48
N PRO A 24 15.71 27.86 10.36
CA PRO A 24 16.86 27.02 9.98
C PRO A 24 16.47 25.61 9.55
N ASN A 25 15.26 25.17 9.89
CA ASN A 25 14.72 23.86 9.54
C ASN A 25 13.69 23.93 8.39
N ALA A 26 13.69 25.04 7.64
CA ALA A 26 12.79 25.20 6.50
C ALA A 26 12.95 24.03 5.53
N ASN A 27 11.82 23.42 5.17
CA ASN A 27 11.74 22.30 4.24
C ASN A 27 11.17 22.73 2.88
N GLN A 28 11.21 24.03 2.61
CA GLN A 28 10.79 24.67 1.39
C GLN A 28 11.83 25.72 0.96
N SER A 29 12.01 25.87 -0.35
CA SER A 29 12.84 26.93 -0.95
C SER A 29 12.08 27.63 -2.06
N SER A 30 12.10 28.97 -2.05
CA SER A 30 11.54 29.80 -3.12
C SER A 30 12.39 29.65 -4.39
N VAL A 31 11.75 29.36 -5.51
CA VAL A 31 12.37 29.27 -6.85
C VAL A 31 12.06 30.51 -7.67
N VAL A 32 10.82 30.99 -7.59
CA VAL A 32 10.39 32.29 -8.12
C VAL A 32 9.77 33.04 -6.96
N ASP A 33 10.29 34.24 -6.71
CA ASP A 33 10.00 35.04 -5.53
C ASP A 33 8.48 35.13 -5.25
N GLY A 34 8.07 34.51 -4.14
CA GLY A 34 6.69 34.48 -3.67
C GLY A 34 5.68 33.72 -4.54
N LYS A 35 6.08 33.06 -5.64
CA LYS A 35 5.15 32.43 -6.61
C LYS A 35 5.37 30.95 -6.86
N LEU A 36 6.60 30.46 -6.75
CA LEU A 36 6.93 29.05 -6.96
C LEU A 36 7.92 28.63 -5.89
N ALA A 37 7.65 27.52 -5.22
CA ALA A 37 8.59 26.94 -4.29
C ALA A 37 8.69 25.43 -4.46
N ALA A 38 9.89 24.91 -4.20
CA ALA A 38 10.15 23.49 -4.06
C ALA A 38 10.09 23.10 -2.60
N ASN A 39 9.48 21.94 -2.29
CA ASN A 39 9.31 21.47 -0.93
C ASN A 39 9.73 20.00 -0.76
N ASN A 40 10.19 19.69 0.45
CA ASN A 40 10.57 18.36 0.93
C ASN A 40 10.01 18.16 2.36
N CYS A 41 8.69 18.24 2.48
CA CYS A 41 8.01 18.21 3.77
C CYS A 41 8.08 16.82 4.41
N THR A 42 8.34 16.75 5.71
CA THR A 42 8.38 15.48 6.45
C THR A 42 6.98 15.03 6.84
N VAL A 43 6.74 13.71 6.83
CA VAL A 43 5.46 13.11 7.21
C VAL A 43 5.68 12.04 8.27
N PHE A 44 5.03 12.24 9.43
CA PHE A 44 5.13 11.37 10.60
C PHE A 44 3.88 10.53 10.81
N ASP A 45 4.01 9.45 11.58
CA ASP A 45 2.93 8.53 11.92
C ASP A 45 2.14 8.87 13.19
N GLY A 46 2.45 10.02 13.79
CA GLY A 46 1.81 10.51 14.99
C GLY A 46 2.15 11.98 15.23
N PRO A 47 1.42 12.65 16.14
CA PRO A 47 1.69 14.03 16.52
C PRO A 47 2.73 14.18 17.65
N GLY A 48 3.10 13.06 18.28
CA GLY A 48 3.97 13.02 19.46
C GLY A 48 5.46 13.17 19.14
N THR A 49 6.27 13.44 20.16
CA THR A 49 7.74 13.55 20.04
C THR A 49 8.41 12.22 19.71
N ASP A 50 7.73 11.10 19.91
CA ASP A 50 8.15 9.74 19.59
C ASP A 50 7.69 9.27 18.20
N ALA A 51 6.97 10.14 17.47
CA ALA A 51 6.50 9.85 16.13
C ALA A 51 7.65 9.58 15.16
N LYS A 52 7.44 8.64 14.26
CA LYS A 52 8.44 8.18 13.30
C LYS A 52 8.21 8.83 11.96
N LEU A 53 9.30 9.27 11.33
CA LEU A 53 9.28 9.67 9.94
C LEU A 53 8.93 8.43 9.09
N VAL A 54 7.83 8.54 8.33
CA VAL A 54 7.33 7.45 7.49
C VAL A 54 7.31 7.81 6.02
N ALA A 55 7.23 9.09 5.68
CA ALA A 55 7.27 9.55 4.31
C ALA A 55 7.78 11.00 4.19
N ARG A 56 7.99 11.44 2.95
CA ARG A 56 8.26 12.83 2.59
C ARG A 56 7.36 13.26 1.44
N ALA A 57 6.82 14.47 1.51
CA ALA A 57 6.12 15.10 0.40
C ALA A 57 7.12 15.97 -0.38
N GLN A 58 7.54 15.47 -1.54
CA GLN A 58 8.60 16.04 -2.37
C GLN A 58 8.00 16.58 -3.67
N GLY A 59 8.07 17.88 -3.88
CA GLY A 59 7.47 18.48 -5.06
C GLY A 59 7.52 20.00 -5.08
N LEU A 60 6.47 20.60 -5.62
CA LEU A 60 6.37 22.03 -5.85
C LEU A 60 4.97 22.53 -5.48
N HIS A 61 4.90 23.80 -5.08
CA HIS A 61 3.67 24.58 -5.18
C HIS A 61 3.85 25.84 -6.03
N ILE A 62 2.81 26.22 -6.77
CA ILE A 62 2.82 27.38 -7.66
C ILE A 62 1.56 28.22 -7.47
N ASP A 63 1.72 29.53 -7.36
CA ASP A 63 0.61 30.48 -7.38
C ASP A 63 0.34 30.93 -8.82
N ALA A 64 -0.83 30.54 -9.33
CA ALA A 64 -1.36 30.94 -10.62
C ALA A 64 -2.80 31.48 -10.48
N GLY A 65 -3.06 32.28 -9.44
CA GLY A 65 -4.39 32.77 -9.04
C GLY A 65 -4.99 31.97 -7.88
N ASN A 66 -4.49 30.76 -7.67
CA ASN A 66 -4.60 29.99 -6.44
C ASN A 66 -3.36 29.09 -6.32
N TRP A 67 -3.02 28.67 -5.10
CA TRP A 67 -1.89 27.78 -4.88
C TRP A 67 -2.19 26.36 -5.35
N HIS A 68 -1.49 25.91 -6.39
CA HIS A 68 -1.52 24.55 -6.89
C HIS A 68 -0.36 23.74 -6.30
N ASN A 69 -0.58 22.47 -5.96
CA ASN A 69 0.43 21.56 -5.45
C ASN A 69 0.57 20.37 -6.39
N SER A 70 1.81 19.98 -6.66
CA SER A 70 2.17 18.75 -7.36
C SER A 70 3.37 18.14 -6.66
N PHE A 71 3.20 16.96 -6.07
CA PHE A 71 4.27 16.30 -5.32
C PHE A 71 4.15 14.78 -5.32
N SER A 72 5.27 14.12 -5.07
CA SER A 72 5.33 12.71 -4.72
C SER A 72 5.32 12.56 -3.20
N LEU A 73 4.42 11.74 -2.67
CA LEU A 73 4.51 11.24 -1.30
C LEU A 73 5.40 9.98 -1.32
N VAL A 74 6.65 10.14 -0.89
CA VAL A 74 7.69 9.10 -0.92
C VAL A 74 7.76 8.42 0.44
N PHE A 75 7.40 7.14 0.51
CA PHE A 75 7.43 6.38 1.76
C PHE A 75 8.83 5.86 2.05
N GLU A 76 9.35 6.12 3.26
CA GLU A 76 10.73 5.80 3.64
C GLU A 76 10.81 4.60 4.60
N ASN A 77 9.72 4.26 5.29
CA ASN A 77 9.73 3.25 6.35
C ASN A 77 8.55 2.27 6.26
N GLY A 78 8.70 1.12 6.91
CA GLY A 78 7.69 0.11 7.06
C GLY A 78 7.34 -0.59 5.75
N ARG A 79 6.09 -1.10 5.68
CA ARG A 79 5.58 -1.90 4.55
C ARG A 79 5.71 -1.20 3.19
N TYR A 80 5.63 0.12 3.17
CA TYR A 80 5.57 0.91 1.93
C TYR A 80 6.90 1.54 1.54
N SER A 81 8.00 1.24 2.25
CA SER A 81 9.31 1.82 1.95
C SER A 81 9.69 1.67 0.47
N GLY A 82 10.09 2.77 -0.16
CA GLY A 82 10.42 2.87 -1.59
C GLY A 82 9.21 2.99 -2.53
N SER A 83 7.97 2.89 -2.04
CA SER A 83 6.76 3.14 -2.83
C SER A 83 6.39 4.63 -2.82
N THR A 84 5.66 5.08 -3.84
CA THR A 84 5.24 6.48 -3.95
C THR A 84 3.77 6.62 -4.30
N LEU A 85 3.14 7.69 -3.84
CA LEU A 85 1.88 8.21 -4.38
C LEU A 85 2.14 9.52 -5.11
N GLN A 86 1.56 9.68 -6.29
CA GLN A 86 1.61 10.91 -7.08
C GLN A 86 0.37 11.75 -6.78
N VAL A 87 0.58 12.98 -6.33
CA VAL A 87 -0.47 13.80 -5.72
C VAL A 87 -0.55 15.17 -6.38
N MET A 88 -1.77 15.59 -6.71
CA MET A 88 -2.06 16.92 -7.26
C MET A 88 -3.30 17.54 -6.62
N GLY A 89 -3.32 18.86 -6.47
CA GLY A 89 -4.54 19.57 -6.10
C GLY A 89 -4.40 21.08 -5.96
N ILE A 90 -5.54 21.75 -5.98
CA ILE A 90 -5.66 23.19 -5.75
C ILE A 90 -5.86 23.39 -4.24
N VAL A 91 -5.27 24.46 -3.70
CA VAL A 91 -5.25 24.82 -2.27
C VAL A 91 -4.28 23.96 -1.45
N VAL A 92 -3.29 24.63 -0.82
CA VAL A 92 -2.27 23.99 0.02
C VAL A 92 -2.88 23.58 1.36
N GLU A 93 -3.54 24.51 2.06
CA GLU A 93 -3.83 24.39 3.49
C GLU A 93 -5.12 23.65 3.85
N ARG A 94 -6.09 23.56 2.92
CA ARG A 94 -7.41 22.95 3.17
C ARG A 94 -7.86 22.09 2.00
N GLY A 95 -8.88 21.28 2.25
CA GLY A 95 -9.55 20.46 1.25
C GLY A 95 -8.85 19.13 1.00
N GLU A 96 -9.00 18.66 -0.23
CA GLU A 96 -8.57 17.34 -0.66
C GLU A 96 -7.48 17.46 -1.73
N TRP A 97 -6.57 16.49 -1.75
CA TRP A 97 -5.69 16.29 -2.90
C TRP A 97 -6.06 15.00 -3.62
N ALA A 98 -5.98 15.02 -4.95
CA ALA A 98 -6.17 13.83 -5.77
C ALA A 98 -4.89 12.99 -5.77
N ILE A 99 -5.05 11.68 -5.59
CA ILE A 99 -4.03 10.68 -5.92
C ILE A 99 -4.26 10.33 -7.39
N ILE A 100 -3.28 10.66 -8.23
CA ILE A 100 -3.36 10.48 -9.69
C ILE A 100 -2.52 9.30 -10.18
N GLY A 101 -1.77 8.67 -9.28
CA GLY A 101 -0.90 7.54 -9.60
C GLY A 101 -0.07 7.10 -8.41
N GLY A 102 0.80 6.14 -8.65
CA GLY A 102 1.79 5.69 -7.68
C GLY A 102 2.75 4.67 -8.27
N THR A 103 3.77 4.31 -7.50
CA THR A 103 4.80 3.32 -7.86
C THR A 103 5.00 2.32 -6.72
N GLY A 104 5.70 1.21 -7.01
CA GLY A 104 5.91 0.15 -6.03
C GLY A 104 4.59 -0.50 -5.64
N GLN A 105 4.30 -0.58 -4.35
CA GLN A 105 3.04 -1.16 -3.85
C GLN A 105 1.80 -0.33 -4.20
N PHE A 106 1.98 0.91 -4.66
CA PHE A 106 0.89 1.80 -5.08
C PHE A 106 0.83 1.96 -6.60
N ALA A 107 1.39 1.03 -7.37
CA ALA A 107 1.30 1.07 -8.83
C ALA A 107 -0.15 1.23 -9.29
N MET A 108 -0.40 2.24 -10.15
CA MET A 108 -1.74 2.59 -10.64
C MET A 108 -2.74 3.01 -9.55
N ALA A 109 -2.26 3.50 -8.41
CA ALA A 109 -3.12 4.05 -7.37
C ALA A 109 -3.94 5.25 -7.88
N THR A 110 -5.20 5.31 -7.46
CA THR A 110 -6.10 6.45 -7.61
C THR A 110 -6.83 6.69 -6.29
N GLY A 111 -7.26 7.91 -6.01
CA GLY A 111 -7.93 8.19 -4.73
C GLY A 111 -7.81 9.64 -4.28
N VAL A 112 -7.98 9.83 -2.97
CA VAL A 112 -8.08 11.13 -2.32
C VAL A 112 -7.25 11.14 -1.02
N ILE A 113 -6.52 12.24 -0.81
CA ILE A 113 -5.92 12.58 0.47
C ILE A 113 -6.76 13.70 1.09
N TYR A 114 -7.42 13.38 2.20
CA TYR A 114 -8.11 14.36 3.03
C TYR A 114 -7.10 15.02 3.95
N LYS A 115 -7.20 16.35 4.10
CA LYS A 115 -6.32 17.15 4.95
C LYS A 115 -7.12 17.89 6.00
N ARG A 116 -6.62 17.88 7.22
CA ARG A 116 -7.13 18.69 8.32
C ARG A 116 -5.99 19.47 8.95
N PHE A 117 -6.21 20.75 9.21
CA PHE A 117 -5.28 21.54 9.99
C PHE A 117 -5.17 20.95 11.41
N HIS A 118 -3.93 20.70 11.86
CA HIS A 118 -3.65 20.16 13.18
C HIS A 118 -3.13 21.24 14.13
N VAL A 119 -1.99 21.87 13.78
CA VAL A 119 -1.40 22.94 14.58
C VAL A 119 -0.65 23.94 13.70
N GLN A 120 -0.63 25.21 14.14
CA GLN A 120 0.22 26.27 13.59
C GLN A 120 1.40 26.45 14.54
N ASN A 121 2.59 26.37 14.00
CA ASN A 121 3.84 26.69 14.68
C ASN A 121 4.35 28.06 14.20
N SER A 122 5.39 28.57 14.86
CA SER A 122 6.02 29.84 14.47
C SER A 122 6.73 29.78 13.11
N ASP A 123 7.09 28.59 12.65
CA ASP A 123 7.89 28.32 11.46
C ASP A 123 7.10 27.66 10.31
N GLY A 124 5.82 27.36 10.53
CA GLY A 124 4.96 26.69 9.57
C GLY A 124 3.77 26.00 10.24
N ASN A 125 3.23 24.96 9.61
CA ASN A 125 2.03 24.28 10.07
C ASN A 125 2.13 22.77 9.94
N VAL A 126 1.33 22.06 10.74
CA VAL A 126 1.17 20.61 10.65
C VAL A 126 -0.24 20.30 10.17
N MET A 127 -0.34 19.44 9.16
CA MET A 127 -1.60 18.93 8.63
C MET A 127 -1.74 17.44 8.93
N GLU A 128 -2.87 17.04 9.48
CA GLU A 128 -3.26 15.65 9.58
C GLU A 128 -3.81 15.18 8.22
N LEU A 129 -3.32 14.03 7.75
CA LEU A 129 -3.67 13.43 6.47
C LEU A 129 -4.38 12.10 6.67
N THR A 130 -5.42 11.89 5.86
CA THR A 130 -6.05 10.58 5.67
C THR A 130 -6.03 10.24 4.18
N ILE A 131 -5.38 9.14 3.84
CA ILE A 131 -5.22 8.63 2.48
C ILE A 131 -6.25 7.54 2.26
N LYS A 132 -7.14 7.76 1.30
CA LYS A 132 -8.09 6.76 0.82
C LYS A 132 -7.94 6.58 -0.66
N GLY A 133 -7.81 5.35 -1.13
CA GLY A 133 -7.67 5.11 -2.55
C GLY A 133 -7.81 3.66 -2.91
N PHE A 134 -7.57 3.41 -4.19
CA PHE A 134 -7.57 2.10 -4.79
C PHE A 134 -6.31 1.97 -5.63
N CYS A 135 -5.55 0.90 -5.41
CA CYS A 135 -4.50 0.48 -6.32
C CYS A 135 -4.83 -0.92 -6.84
N PRO A 136 -4.95 -1.10 -8.17
CA PRO A 136 -4.98 -2.44 -8.74
C PRO A 136 -3.71 -3.18 -8.29
N LEU A 137 -3.86 -4.42 -7.81
CA LEU A 137 -2.71 -5.30 -7.54
C LEU A 137 -1.97 -5.60 -8.86
N LEU A 138 -1.05 -4.73 -9.24
CA LEU A 138 -0.13 -4.97 -10.35
C LEU A 138 1.12 -5.61 -9.79
N LYS A 139 1.26 -6.90 -10.11
CA LYS A 139 2.34 -7.83 -9.73
C LYS A 139 2.24 -8.39 -8.32
N SER A 140 1.64 -9.58 -8.22
CA SER A 140 2.36 -10.63 -7.51
C SER A 140 3.69 -10.85 -8.25
N SER A 141 4.82 -10.87 -7.54
CA SER A 141 6.01 -11.53 -8.09
C SER A 141 5.59 -12.96 -8.49
N PRO A 142 5.86 -13.42 -9.72
CA PRO A 142 5.62 -14.81 -10.07
C PRO A 142 6.29 -15.71 -9.02
N ILE A 143 5.60 -16.78 -8.64
CA ILE A 143 6.24 -17.84 -7.87
C ILE A 143 7.25 -18.48 -8.80
N ASP A 144 8.52 -18.15 -8.61
CA ASP A 144 9.62 -18.72 -9.39
C ASP A 144 10.00 -20.07 -8.80
N LEU A 145 9.76 -21.14 -9.55
CA LEU A 145 10.10 -22.50 -9.16
C LEU A 145 11.49 -22.84 -9.73
N GLY A 146 12.34 -23.45 -8.90
CA GLY A 146 13.62 -23.96 -9.39
C GLY A 146 13.48 -25.03 -10.50
N PRO A 147 14.54 -25.37 -11.24
CA PRO A 147 14.50 -26.30 -12.39
C PRO A 147 13.94 -27.70 -12.11
N SER A 148 13.83 -28.10 -10.85
CA SER A 148 13.27 -29.39 -10.41
C SER A 148 12.36 -29.24 -9.18
N GLU A 149 11.86 -28.01 -8.98
CA GLU A 149 10.91 -27.71 -7.93
C GLU A 149 9.50 -28.00 -8.44
N ILE A 150 8.85 -28.98 -7.82
CA ILE A 150 7.50 -29.41 -8.17
C ILE A 150 6.56 -29.11 -7.02
N VAL A 151 5.34 -28.70 -7.36
CA VAL A 151 4.30 -28.42 -6.37
C VAL A 151 3.70 -29.75 -5.88
N LYS A 152 3.79 -29.99 -4.57
CA LYS A 152 3.44 -31.26 -3.91
C LYS A 152 2.18 -31.18 -3.06
N GLU A 153 1.75 -29.98 -2.69
CA GLU A 153 0.53 -29.80 -1.91
C GLU A 153 0.05 -28.35 -2.05
N ILE A 154 -1.27 -28.19 -1.98
CA ILE A 154 -1.86 -26.93 -1.54
C ILE A 154 -2.44 -27.11 -0.14
N SER A 155 -2.26 -26.11 0.71
CA SER A 155 -2.89 -26.07 2.03
C SER A 155 -3.40 -24.67 2.34
N GLY A 156 -4.16 -24.52 3.41
CA GLY A 156 -4.78 -23.25 3.76
C GLY A 156 -5.84 -23.41 4.83
N THR A 157 -6.68 -22.40 4.94
CA THR A 157 -7.86 -22.39 5.80
C THR A 157 -9.07 -21.92 5.02
N PHE A 158 -10.26 -22.41 5.36
CA PHE A 158 -11.52 -21.90 4.84
C PHE A 158 -12.47 -21.59 6.01
N GLY A 159 -13.45 -20.72 5.78
CA GLY A 159 -14.39 -20.31 6.82
C GLY A 159 -15.33 -19.21 6.35
N THR A 160 -16.20 -18.79 7.24
CA THR A 160 -17.19 -17.74 6.93
C THR A 160 -16.54 -16.36 6.95
N PHE A 161 -16.77 -15.58 5.90
CA PHE A 161 -16.42 -14.17 5.80
C PHE A 161 -17.57 -13.42 5.11
N ASP A 162 -18.08 -12.36 5.74
CA ASP A 162 -19.18 -11.55 5.17
C ASP A 162 -20.41 -12.39 4.77
N GLY A 163 -20.75 -13.39 5.59
CA GLY A 163 -21.87 -14.32 5.35
C GLY A 163 -21.61 -15.42 4.31
N ALA A 164 -20.48 -15.44 3.63
CA ALA A 164 -20.11 -16.44 2.63
C ALA A 164 -19.01 -17.39 3.13
N THR A 165 -19.01 -18.65 2.72
CA THR A 165 -17.88 -19.57 2.95
C THR A 165 -16.81 -19.34 1.89
N VAL A 166 -15.61 -18.98 2.33
CA VAL A 166 -14.51 -18.58 1.46
C VAL A 166 -13.20 -19.24 1.88
N LEU A 167 -12.24 -19.31 0.97
CA LEU A 167 -10.85 -19.58 1.31
C LEU A 167 -10.28 -18.37 2.08
N ARG A 168 -9.77 -18.63 3.29
CA ARG A 168 -9.28 -17.64 4.26
C ARG A 168 -7.76 -17.49 4.22
N SER A 169 -7.05 -18.58 3.94
CA SER A 169 -5.61 -18.56 3.65
C SER A 169 -5.23 -19.61 2.62
N PHE A 170 -4.09 -19.41 1.97
CA PHE A 170 -3.54 -20.34 0.98
C PHE A 170 -2.02 -20.51 1.19
N LYS A 171 -1.54 -21.72 0.97
CA LYS A 171 -0.13 -22.14 0.98
C LYS A 171 0.09 -23.03 -0.23
N LEU A 172 1.26 -22.88 -0.83
CA LEU A 172 1.72 -23.71 -1.92
C LEU A 172 3.01 -24.39 -1.48
N VAL A 173 2.98 -25.71 -1.35
CA VAL A 173 4.10 -26.49 -0.81
C VAL A 173 4.76 -27.23 -1.97
N THR A 174 6.07 -27.10 -2.08
CA THR A 174 6.90 -27.79 -3.07
C THR A 174 7.76 -28.84 -2.40
N ASN A 175 8.49 -29.63 -3.19
CA ASN A 175 9.52 -30.54 -2.67
C ASN A 175 10.73 -29.82 -2.05
N THR A 176 10.84 -28.50 -2.16
CA THR A 176 11.98 -27.73 -1.63
C THR A 176 11.58 -26.71 -0.57
N ARG A 177 10.40 -26.09 -0.65
CA ARG A 177 9.95 -25.02 0.25
C ARG A 177 8.43 -24.86 0.28
N THR A 178 7.97 -23.94 1.11
CA THR A 178 6.55 -23.53 1.16
C THR A 178 6.46 -22.04 0.84
N PHE A 179 5.51 -21.69 -0.02
CA PHE A 179 5.11 -20.32 -0.31
C PHE A 179 3.82 -19.98 0.45
N GLY A 180 3.74 -18.73 0.93
CA GLY A 180 2.67 -18.28 1.81
C GLY A 180 3.00 -18.47 3.31
N PRO A 181 1.99 -18.43 4.20
CA PRO A 181 0.58 -18.26 3.88
C PRO A 181 0.28 -16.91 3.24
N TRP A 182 -0.56 -16.91 2.21
CA TRP A 182 -1.26 -15.71 1.78
C TRP A 182 -2.54 -15.58 2.60
N ALA A 183 -2.76 -14.37 3.14
CA ALA A 183 -3.81 -14.04 4.10
C ALA A 183 -3.66 -14.74 5.48
N GLU A 184 -4.57 -14.43 6.39
CA GLU A 184 -4.52 -14.86 7.79
C GLU A 184 -5.13 -16.26 7.94
N GLU A 185 -4.41 -17.18 8.60
CA GLU A 185 -4.84 -18.56 8.81
C GLU A 185 -5.95 -18.67 9.86
N THR A 186 -7.13 -18.19 9.49
CA THR A 186 -8.34 -18.13 10.34
C THR A 186 -9.41 -19.08 9.80
N GLY A 187 -10.03 -19.86 10.67
CA GLY A 187 -11.05 -20.83 10.29
C GLY A 187 -10.54 -22.27 10.31
N THR A 188 -11.09 -23.11 9.44
CA THR A 188 -10.83 -24.55 9.41
C THR A 188 -9.69 -24.88 8.44
N PRO A 189 -8.63 -25.59 8.87
CA PRO A 189 -7.55 -26.01 7.98
C PRO A 189 -8.01 -26.97 6.88
N CYS A 190 -7.45 -26.81 5.68
CA CYS A 190 -7.62 -27.69 4.54
C CYS A 190 -6.28 -27.97 3.86
N ARG A 191 -6.11 -29.17 3.30
CA ARG A 191 -4.95 -29.53 2.48
C ARG A 191 -5.29 -30.57 1.42
N VAL A 192 -4.54 -30.53 0.32
CA VAL A 192 -4.63 -31.47 -0.80
C VAL A 192 -3.21 -31.93 -1.15
N PRO A 193 -2.69 -32.98 -0.50
CA PRO A 193 -1.39 -33.56 -0.85
C PRO A 193 -1.48 -34.39 -2.14
N VAL A 194 -0.46 -34.32 -3.00
CA VAL A 194 -0.35 -35.24 -4.17
C VAL A 194 0.52 -36.46 -3.87
N GLN A 195 0.22 -37.55 -4.57
CA GLN A 195 0.90 -38.84 -4.43
C GLN A 195 2.40 -38.75 -4.81
N SER A 196 3.17 -39.75 -4.38
CA SER A 196 4.58 -39.88 -4.77
C SER A 196 4.70 -40.05 -6.29
N GLY A 197 5.70 -39.42 -6.92
CA GLY A 197 5.84 -39.39 -8.38
C GLY A 197 4.80 -38.54 -9.11
N SER A 198 4.05 -37.68 -8.42
CA SER A 198 3.10 -36.74 -9.03
C SER A 198 3.30 -35.31 -8.57
N GLY A 199 2.87 -34.35 -9.39
CA GLY A 199 3.02 -32.92 -9.16
C GLY A 199 1.78 -32.17 -9.64
N ILE A 200 1.51 -31.03 -8.98
CA ILE A 200 0.45 -30.12 -9.41
C ILE A 200 0.99 -29.26 -10.56
N VAL A 201 0.28 -29.27 -11.69
CA VAL A 201 0.66 -28.54 -12.93
C VAL A 201 -0.33 -27.45 -13.32
N GLY A 202 -1.43 -27.33 -12.58
CA GLY A 202 -2.43 -26.31 -12.83
C GLY A 202 -3.43 -26.21 -11.70
N PHE A 203 -4.20 -25.13 -11.71
CA PHE A 203 -5.24 -24.83 -10.74
C PHE A 203 -6.52 -24.48 -11.46
N PHE A 204 -7.64 -24.81 -10.83
CA PHE A 204 -8.94 -24.30 -11.22
C PHE A 204 -9.65 -23.76 -9.99
N ALA A 205 -10.50 -22.76 -10.15
CA ALA A 205 -11.11 -22.06 -9.04
C ALA A 205 -12.56 -21.68 -9.36
N ARG A 206 -13.35 -21.55 -8.29
CA ARG A 206 -14.67 -20.94 -8.31
C ARG A 206 -14.65 -19.73 -7.40
N ALA A 207 -15.08 -18.59 -7.92
CA ALA A 207 -15.12 -17.34 -7.18
C ALA A 207 -16.42 -16.56 -7.47
N GLY A 208 -16.92 -15.90 -6.43
CA GLY A 208 -17.90 -14.82 -6.51
C GLY A 208 -17.23 -13.50 -6.10
N LYS A 209 -17.76 -12.85 -5.06
CA LYS A 209 -17.10 -11.70 -4.42
C LYS A 209 -15.74 -12.09 -3.79
N TYR A 210 -15.61 -13.36 -3.40
CA TYR A 210 -14.41 -13.94 -2.81
C TYR A 210 -14.10 -15.29 -3.48
N LEU A 211 -12.95 -15.90 -3.14
CA LEU A 211 -12.58 -17.23 -3.62
C LEU A 211 -13.33 -18.31 -2.81
N ASP A 212 -14.30 -18.97 -3.44
CA ASP A 212 -15.17 -19.93 -2.77
C ASP A 212 -14.56 -21.34 -2.73
N ALA A 213 -13.82 -21.72 -3.78
CA ALA A 213 -13.16 -23.02 -3.87
C ALA A 213 -11.95 -22.98 -4.81
N ILE A 214 -10.96 -23.83 -4.55
CA ILE A 214 -9.79 -24.07 -5.39
C ILE A 214 -9.53 -25.56 -5.53
N GLY A 215 -9.17 -25.99 -6.73
CA GLY A 215 -8.78 -27.35 -7.05
C GLY A 215 -7.49 -27.37 -7.88
N VAL A 216 -6.96 -28.57 -8.10
CA VAL A 216 -5.66 -28.80 -8.72
C VAL A 216 -5.73 -29.80 -9.86
N HIS A 217 -4.93 -29.56 -10.90
CA HIS A 217 -4.61 -30.55 -11.92
C HIS A 217 -3.30 -31.24 -11.56
N VAL A 218 -3.32 -32.57 -11.52
CA VAL A 218 -2.19 -33.40 -11.09
C VAL A 218 -1.72 -34.22 -12.28
N THR A 219 -0.41 -34.30 -12.47
CA THR A 219 0.22 -35.21 -13.44
C THR A 219 1.31 -36.02 -12.76
N GLN A 220 1.65 -37.15 -13.36
CA GLN A 220 2.86 -37.90 -13.03
C GLN A 220 4.09 -37.13 -13.52
N VAL A 221 5.14 -37.08 -12.69
CA VAL A 221 6.41 -36.35 -12.90
C VAL A 221 7.59 -37.25 -12.59
#